data_AF-A0A356ISH7-F1
#
_entry.id   AF-A0A356ISH7-F1
#
_cell.length_a   1.000
_cell.length_b   1.000
_cell.length_c   1.000
_cell.angle_alpha   90.00
_cell.angle_beta   90.00
_cell.angle_gamma   90.00
#
_symmetry.space_group_name_H-M   'P 1'
#
loop_
_entity.id
_entity.type
_entity.pdbx_description
1 polymer ?
#
loop_
_entity_poly.entity_id
_entity_poly.type
_entity_poly.pdbx_seq_one_letter_code
_entity_poly.pdbx_strand_id
1 'polypeptide(L)'
;EGTRFSVEFSAIPATVPFRALAETPVPTVHGSQTAFVTGPAAEEIYTDEYGRIKVQFHWDREGQYDETSSCWLRVSQGLAGNEWGAMVIPRVGQEVIVAFLEGNPDRPLVTGTVYNGANATPYALPANDSRTTFKSDSSPGGGGFNELRIDDKKGREQIYLHAEKNLDLYVRHDWKEWVGNELHNTVGNNLNQRVAADQHTTVKQNLNLKVGQNLSQNIGQTAQLSINGSHTEQAGQDVVLKAGMSLVIEAGVELTLKAGGGLVKLDPSGVTIKGPMVRINTGGAATPAKPATITAPQAPKPADQGDKPGKASAPALPNTAPVVQNVVTVESVEGGQANPDAPLPRIAVPGRDTTATVAALEAENSWVSVQLETESGQPLANTQYRITDKNGKDYTGTTDAQGIARIQGMPPGDCQVSFPGTDPWD
;
A
#
# COMPACT_ATOMS: atom_id res chain seq x y z
N GLU A 1 78.64 -22.91 40.59
CA GLU A 1 77.30 -23.25 40.05
C GLU A 1 77.30 -22.97 38.56
N GLY A 2 76.84 -23.90 37.72
CA GLY A 2 76.86 -23.75 36.27
C GLY A 2 75.45 -23.84 35.72
N THR A 3 75.02 -22.84 34.96
CA THR A 3 73.75 -22.87 34.23
C THR A 3 73.89 -23.77 32.99
N ARG A 4 72.91 -24.65 32.79
CA ARG A 4 72.81 -25.52 31.60
C ARG A 4 71.61 -25.10 30.77
N PHE A 5 71.81 -24.99 29.46
CA PHE A 5 70.79 -24.68 28.47
C PHE A 5 70.73 -25.82 27.44
N SER A 6 69.52 -26.22 27.05
CA SER A 6 69.27 -27.25 26.04
C SER A 6 68.11 -26.81 25.16
N VAL A 7 68.25 -27.00 23.85
CA VAL A 7 67.19 -26.76 22.86
C VAL A 7 67.05 -27.98 21.99
N GLU A 8 65.80 -28.37 21.78
CA GLU A 8 65.37 -29.31 20.76
C GLU A 8 64.50 -28.54 19.78
N PHE A 9 64.67 -28.78 18.47
CA PHE A 9 63.89 -28.11 17.43
C PHE A 9 63.54 -29.08 16.31
N SER A 10 62.40 -28.82 15.68
CA SER A 10 61.97 -29.46 14.43
C SER A 10 62.14 -28.45 13.30
N ALA A 11 62.76 -28.88 12.19
CA ALA A 11 63.03 -28.04 11.04
C ALA A 11 62.52 -28.69 9.76
N ILE A 12 62.21 -27.85 8.76
CA ILE A 12 61.96 -28.25 7.38
C ILE A 12 63.05 -27.63 6.49
N PRO A 13 63.33 -28.19 5.29
CA PRO A 13 64.25 -27.55 4.36
C PRO A 13 63.80 -26.12 4.02
N ALA A 14 64.73 -25.17 3.96
CA ALA A 14 64.42 -23.76 3.69
C ALA A 14 63.76 -23.53 2.31
N THR A 15 63.94 -24.48 1.39
CA THR A 15 63.30 -24.48 0.06
C THR A 15 61.84 -24.94 0.10
N VAL A 16 61.36 -25.50 1.21
CA VAL A 16 59.98 -25.95 1.40
C VAL A 16 59.20 -24.82 2.06
N PRO A 17 58.20 -24.24 1.39
CA PRO A 17 57.33 -23.25 2.01
C PRO A 17 56.53 -23.89 3.15
N PHE A 18 56.68 -23.38 4.37
CA PHE A 18 55.86 -23.81 5.50
C PHE A 18 54.38 -23.50 5.26
N ARG A 19 53.51 -24.42 5.68
CA ARG A 19 52.06 -24.24 5.78
C ARG A 19 51.63 -24.79 7.14
N ALA A 20 50.89 -23.99 7.91
CA ALA A 20 50.33 -24.45 9.17
C ALA A 20 49.32 -25.59 8.93
N LEU A 21 49.26 -26.54 9.85
CA LEU A 21 48.23 -27.58 9.84
C LEU A 21 46.87 -26.94 10.18
N ALA A 22 45.81 -27.44 9.55
CA ALA A 22 44.44 -26.99 9.82
C ALA A 22 43.86 -27.72 11.06
N GLU A 23 44.42 -27.44 12.24
CA GLU A 23 44.01 -28.04 13.51
C GLU A 23 42.87 -27.26 14.20
N THR A 24 42.79 -25.94 13.96
CA THR A 24 41.74 -25.09 14.53
C THR A 24 40.37 -25.49 13.95
N PRO A 25 39.40 -25.87 14.80
CA PRO A 25 38.06 -26.23 14.33
C PRO A 25 37.38 -25.08 13.60
N VAL A 26 36.69 -25.38 12.49
CA VAL A 26 35.91 -24.40 11.73
C VAL A 26 34.58 -24.15 12.44
N PRO A 27 34.21 -22.88 12.71
CA PRO A 27 32.89 -22.55 13.25
C PRO A 27 31.76 -23.10 12.37
N THR A 28 30.78 -23.74 12.99
CA THR A 28 29.64 -24.35 12.29
C THR A 28 28.33 -23.91 12.93
N VAL A 29 27.37 -23.46 12.12
CA VAL A 29 26.00 -23.19 12.55
C VAL A 29 25.16 -24.44 12.36
N HIS A 30 24.62 -24.97 13.45
CA HIS A 30 23.92 -26.27 13.44
C HIS A 30 22.48 -26.23 12.90
N GLY A 31 21.92 -25.04 12.66
CA GLY A 31 20.55 -24.89 12.21
C GLY A 31 20.30 -23.52 11.57
N SER A 32 19.03 -23.24 11.30
CA SER A 32 18.62 -21.92 10.82
C SER A 32 18.45 -20.93 11.97
N GLN A 33 18.67 -19.66 11.68
CA GLN A 33 18.43 -18.54 12.58
C GLN A 33 17.46 -17.56 11.93
N THR A 34 16.89 -16.64 12.71
CA THR A 34 16.18 -15.49 12.12
C THR A 34 17.07 -14.25 12.09
N ALA A 35 16.75 -13.32 11.18
CA ALA A 35 17.44 -12.05 11.00
C ALA A 35 16.45 -11.00 10.47
N PHE A 36 16.76 -9.72 10.63
CA PHE A 36 15.96 -8.62 10.08
C PHE A 36 16.55 -8.12 8.78
N VAL A 37 15.71 -7.88 7.77
CA VAL A 37 16.13 -7.30 6.49
C VAL A 37 16.54 -5.84 6.70
N THR A 38 17.69 -5.45 6.13
CA THR A 38 18.25 -4.10 6.23
C THR A 38 18.47 -3.46 4.86
N GLY A 39 18.64 -2.14 4.86
CA GLY A 39 18.91 -1.34 3.67
C GLY A 39 19.13 0.13 4.03
N PRO A 40 19.37 1.00 3.04
CA PRO A 40 19.52 2.43 3.27
C PRO A 40 18.26 3.02 3.90
N ALA A 41 18.42 4.04 4.75
CA ALA A 41 17.33 4.60 5.57
C ALA A 41 16.11 5.13 4.77
N ALA A 42 16.27 5.42 3.48
CA ALA A 42 15.19 5.93 2.61
C ALA A 42 14.47 4.84 1.80
N GLU A 43 14.95 3.60 1.82
CA GLU A 43 14.46 2.52 0.95
C GLU A 43 13.59 1.53 1.73
N GLU A 44 12.37 1.28 1.24
CA GLU A 44 11.53 0.20 1.77
C GLU A 44 11.92 -1.17 1.22
N ILE A 45 12.54 -1.18 0.03
CA ILE A 45 12.94 -2.40 -0.68
C ILE A 45 14.39 -2.20 -1.15
N TYR A 46 15.31 -2.99 -0.61
CA TYR A 46 16.72 -2.94 -0.99
C TYR A 46 17.18 -4.30 -1.53
N THR A 47 17.29 -4.40 -2.85
CA THR A 47 17.65 -5.63 -3.57
C THR A 47 18.60 -5.35 -4.73
N ASP A 48 19.32 -6.37 -5.18
CA ASP A 48 20.16 -6.32 -6.37
C ASP A 48 19.55 -7.07 -7.58
N GLU A 49 20.32 -7.19 -8.67
CA GLU A 49 19.92 -7.84 -9.93
C GLU A 49 19.57 -9.33 -9.79
N TYR A 50 19.96 -9.97 -8.69
CA TYR A 50 19.71 -11.39 -8.42
C TYR A 50 18.56 -11.61 -7.42
N GLY A 51 17.87 -10.55 -7.00
CA GLY A 51 16.84 -10.63 -5.96
C GLY A 51 17.42 -10.93 -4.57
N ARG A 52 18.68 -10.57 -4.33
CA ARG A 52 19.32 -10.74 -3.02
C ARG A 52 18.97 -9.59 -2.09
N ILE A 53 18.99 -9.84 -0.80
CA ILE A 53 18.77 -8.83 0.24
C ILE A 53 19.95 -8.77 1.21
N LYS A 54 19.98 -7.76 2.07
CA LYS A 54 20.88 -7.69 3.23
C LYS A 54 20.10 -7.85 4.52
N VAL A 55 20.77 -8.35 5.55
CA VAL A 55 20.15 -8.63 6.85
C VAL A 55 21.08 -8.24 7.98
N GLN A 56 20.53 -8.04 9.17
CA GLN A 56 21.28 -8.01 10.41
C GLN A 56 20.87 -9.19 11.29
N PHE A 57 21.87 -9.93 11.75
CA PHE A 57 21.69 -11.06 12.68
C PHE A 57 21.60 -10.58 14.12
N HIS A 58 20.87 -11.31 14.96
CA HIS A 58 20.66 -10.93 16.37
C HIS A 58 21.94 -10.92 17.23
N TRP A 59 22.96 -11.67 16.82
CA TRP A 59 24.26 -11.71 17.52
C TRP A 59 25.22 -10.61 17.07
N ASP A 60 24.91 -9.90 15.98
CA ASP A 60 25.72 -8.79 15.50
C ASP A 60 25.40 -7.51 16.28
N ARG A 61 26.37 -7.09 17.09
CA ARG A 61 26.31 -5.89 17.93
C ARG A 61 26.98 -4.67 17.29
N GLU A 62 27.70 -4.87 16.18
CA GLU A 62 28.44 -3.81 15.49
C GLU A 62 27.63 -3.27 14.30
N GLY A 63 26.75 -4.08 13.70
CA GLY A 63 25.82 -3.67 12.66
C GLY A 63 24.87 -2.54 13.09
N GLN A 64 24.63 -1.59 12.19
CA GLN A 64 23.83 -0.38 12.41
C GLN A 64 22.42 -0.46 11.80
N TYR A 65 21.97 -1.65 11.43
CA TYR A 65 20.70 -1.94 10.74
C TYR A 65 20.58 -1.22 9.38
N ASP A 66 21.70 -1.05 8.69
CA ASP A 66 21.82 -0.37 7.40
C ASP A 66 22.31 -1.32 6.27
N GLU A 67 22.59 -0.76 5.10
CA GLU A 67 23.10 -1.49 3.94
C GLU A 67 24.51 -2.09 4.13
N THR A 68 25.20 -1.83 5.23
CA THR A 68 26.55 -2.37 5.51
C THR A 68 26.53 -3.59 6.43
N SER A 69 25.37 -3.89 7.04
CA SER A 69 25.19 -4.96 8.04
C SER A 69 25.59 -6.36 7.57
N SER A 70 25.47 -6.66 6.27
CA SER A 70 25.86 -7.97 5.73
C SER A 70 26.33 -7.93 4.28
N CYS A 71 26.83 -9.09 3.82
CA CYS A 71 26.91 -9.39 2.40
C CYS A 71 25.50 -9.53 1.78
N TRP A 72 25.43 -9.74 0.46
CA TRP A 72 24.18 -10.03 -0.23
C TRP A 72 23.77 -11.50 -0.07
N LEU A 73 22.59 -11.74 0.50
CA LEU A 73 22.01 -13.06 0.71
C LEU A 73 20.99 -13.37 -0.38
N ARG A 74 21.10 -14.55 -1.01
CA ARG A 74 20.05 -15.07 -1.89
C ARG A 74 18.79 -15.42 -1.10
N VAL A 75 17.64 -15.26 -1.75
CA VAL A 75 16.32 -15.55 -1.19
C VAL A 75 15.68 -16.72 -1.91
N SER A 76 15.31 -17.75 -1.16
CA SER A 76 14.50 -18.86 -1.65
C SER A 76 13.15 -18.35 -2.15
N GLN A 77 12.72 -18.81 -3.32
CA GLN A 77 11.44 -18.46 -3.95
C GLN A 77 10.55 -19.71 -4.06
N GLY A 78 9.24 -19.51 -4.18
CA GLY A 78 8.29 -20.64 -4.34
C GLY A 78 8.51 -21.44 -5.62
N LEU A 79 9.05 -20.82 -6.67
CA LEU A 79 9.42 -21.45 -7.93
C LEU A 79 10.43 -20.56 -8.67
N ALA A 80 11.54 -21.10 -9.15
CA ALA A 80 12.57 -20.34 -9.86
C ALA A 80 13.05 -21.08 -11.12
N GLY A 81 12.80 -20.49 -12.28
CA GLY A 81 13.26 -20.93 -13.59
C GLY A 81 13.96 -19.81 -14.35
N ASN A 82 14.47 -20.12 -15.55
CA ASN A 82 15.17 -19.14 -16.39
C ASN A 82 14.18 -18.10 -16.95
N GLU A 83 14.09 -16.92 -16.32
CA GLU A 83 13.15 -15.82 -16.65
C GLU A 83 11.66 -16.15 -16.40
N TRP A 84 11.35 -17.11 -15.53
CA TRP A 84 9.97 -17.42 -15.11
C TRP A 84 9.95 -17.99 -13.69
N GLY A 85 8.86 -17.78 -12.95
CA GLY A 85 8.72 -18.29 -11.58
C GLY A 85 7.95 -17.34 -10.67
N ALA A 86 8.06 -17.58 -9.36
CA ALA A 86 7.57 -16.68 -8.32
C ALA A 86 8.71 -15.76 -7.85
N MET A 87 8.38 -14.50 -7.56
CA MET A 87 9.32 -13.54 -6.99
C MET A 87 8.63 -12.72 -5.90
N VAL A 88 9.07 -12.90 -4.66
CA VAL A 88 8.66 -12.08 -3.51
C VAL A 88 9.93 -11.65 -2.80
N ILE A 89 10.19 -10.35 -2.80
CA ILE A 89 11.38 -9.75 -2.18
C ILE A 89 11.00 -9.32 -0.76
N PRO A 90 11.65 -9.88 0.28
CA PRO A 90 11.51 -9.37 1.64
C PRO A 90 11.90 -7.90 1.73
N ARG A 91 11.08 -7.11 2.41
CA ARG A 91 11.26 -5.66 2.58
C ARG A 91 12.07 -5.34 3.83
N VAL A 92 12.68 -4.16 3.87
CA VAL A 92 13.43 -3.67 5.04
C VAL A 92 12.53 -3.74 6.29
N GLY A 93 13.06 -4.25 7.40
CA GLY A 93 12.35 -4.47 8.66
C GLY A 93 11.57 -5.78 8.77
N GLN A 94 11.44 -6.56 7.70
CA GLN A 94 10.81 -7.89 7.78
C GLN A 94 11.76 -8.92 8.41
N GLU A 95 11.19 -9.95 9.04
CA GLU A 95 11.96 -11.05 9.64
C GLU A 95 12.04 -12.24 8.68
N VAL A 96 13.27 -12.72 8.48
CA VAL A 96 13.59 -13.82 7.57
C VAL A 96 14.28 -14.97 8.29
N ILE A 97 14.12 -16.19 7.78
CA ILE A 97 14.84 -17.38 8.22
C ILE A 97 16.09 -17.54 7.34
N VAL A 98 17.27 -17.56 7.96
CA VAL A 98 18.56 -17.74 7.29
C VAL A 98 19.11 -19.13 7.61
N ALA A 99 19.39 -19.91 6.57
CA ALA A 99 20.16 -21.14 6.64
C ALA A 99 21.61 -20.89 6.21
N PHE A 100 22.51 -21.78 6.61
CA PHE A 100 23.94 -21.67 6.34
C PHE A 100 24.38 -22.90 5.54
N LEU A 101 24.87 -22.69 4.31
CA LEU A 101 25.24 -23.80 3.42
C LEU A 101 26.42 -24.58 4.00
N GLU A 102 26.26 -25.90 4.14
CA GLU A 102 27.22 -26.78 4.85
C GLU A 102 27.49 -26.35 6.31
N GLY A 103 26.55 -25.62 6.94
CA GLY A 103 26.72 -25.04 8.27
C GLY A 103 27.75 -23.91 8.34
N ASN A 104 28.26 -23.42 7.20
CA ASN A 104 29.28 -22.37 7.17
C ASN A 104 28.66 -20.98 7.42
N PRO A 105 29.04 -20.26 8.51
CA PRO A 105 28.49 -18.93 8.81
C PRO A 105 28.73 -17.89 7.70
N ASP A 106 29.76 -18.07 6.86
CA ASP A 106 30.09 -17.18 5.74
C ASP A 106 29.26 -17.47 4.48
N ARG A 107 28.35 -18.45 4.52
CA ARG A 107 27.50 -18.84 3.37
C ARG A 107 26.01 -18.81 3.72
N PRO A 108 25.47 -17.65 4.11
CA PRO A 108 24.06 -17.51 4.44
C PRO A 108 23.15 -17.53 3.19
N LEU A 109 21.96 -18.11 3.35
CA LEU A 109 20.88 -18.20 2.36
C LEU A 109 19.54 -17.99 3.08
N VAL A 110 18.72 -17.06 2.60
CA VAL A 110 17.36 -16.89 3.14
C VAL A 110 16.46 -18.01 2.60
N THR A 111 15.76 -18.69 3.50
CA THR A 111 14.96 -19.90 3.21
C THR A 111 13.47 -19.74 3.54
N GLY A 112 13.09 -18.67 4.23
CA GLY A 112 11.69 -18.37 4.53
C GLY A 112 11.51 -17.00 5.17
N THR A 113 10.27 -16.63 5.40
CA THR A 113 9.83 -15.41 6.10
C THR A 113 8.90 -15.79 7.25
N VAL A 114 8.88 -14.99 8.30
CA VAL A 114 8.00 -15.20 9.45
C VAL A 114 7.34 -13.90 9.89
N TYR A 115 6.11 -14.00 10.36
CA TYR A 115 5.43 -12.92 11.09
C TYR A 115 5.89 -12.91 12.55
N ASN A 116 5.80 -11.74 13.20
CA ASN A 116 6.20 -11.54 14.58
C ASN A 116 5.32 -10.47 15.27
N GLY A 117 5.68 -10.04 16.49
CA GLY A 117 4.89 -9.06 17.24
C GLY A 117 4.78 -7.68 16.61
N ALA A 118 5.76 -7.27 15.80
CA ALA A 118 5.74 -6.00 15.06
C ALA A 118 5.14 -6.18 13.66
N ASN A 119 5.46 -7.29 12.99
CA ASN A 119 4.93 -7.67 11.68
C ASN A 119 3.79 -8.67 11.87
N ALA A 120 2.58 -8.15 12.09
CA ALA A 120 1.38 -8.97 12.31
C ALA A 120 0.95 -9.73 11.04
N THR A 121 0.20 -10.81 11.23
CA THR A 121 -0.43 -11.55 10.13
C THR A 121 -1.46 -10.68 9.38
N PRO A 122 -1.71 -10.91 8.07
CA PRO A 122 -2.62 -10.07 7.28
C PRO A 122 -4.07 -10.05 7.78
N TYR A 123 -4.46 -11.09 8.49
CA TYR A 123 -5.75 -11.23 9.16
C TYR A 123 -5.55 -11.65 10.61
N ALA A 124 -6.42 -11.19 11.49
CA ALA A 124 -6.40 -11.57 12.90
C ALA A 124 -6.64 -13.08 13.07
N LEU A 125 -5.74 -13.75 13.79
CA LEU A 125 -5.82 -15.16 14.13
C LEU A 125 -6.08 -15.34 15.65
N PRO A 126 -6.78 -16.41 16.08
CA PRO A 126 -7.32 -17.51 15.26
C PRO A 126 -8.68 -17.23 14.61
N ALA A 127 -9.23 -16.01 14.73
CA ALA A 127 -10.59 -15.70 14.27
C ALA A 127 -10.84 -15.92 12.76
N ASN A 128 -9.79 -15.86 11.94
CA ASN A 128 -9.84 -16.04 10.48
C ASN A 128 -8.96 -17.21 10.02
N ASP A 129 -8.93 -18.29 10.79
CA ASP A 129 -8.15 -19.51 10.52
C ASP A 129 -8.48 -20.22 9.20
N SER A 130 -9.68 -20.02 8.66
CA SER A 130 -10.10 -20.54 7.36
C SER A 130 -9.61 -19.73 6.16
N ARG A 131 -8.85 -18.64 6.36
CA ARG A 131 -8.41 -17.76 5.28
C ARG A 131 -6.99 -18.05 4.82
N THR A 132 -6.85 -18.25 3.53
CA THR A 132 -5.57 -18.23 2.80
C THR A 132 -5.49 -16.93 2.01
N THR A 133 -4.36 -16.22 2.06
CA THR A 133 -4.19 -14.96 1.31
C THR A 133 -2.78 -14.76 0.78
N PHE A 134 -2.70 -14.07 -0.36
CA PHE A 134 -1.53 -13.38 -0.85
C PHE A 134 -1.86 -11.89 -0.97
N LYS A 135 -1.36 -11.09 -0.02
CA LYS A 135 -1.67 -9.66 0.11
C LYS A 135 -0.39 -8.84 -0.01
N SER A 136 -0.39 -7.85 -0.90
CA SER A 136 0.72 -6.92 -1.10
C SER A 136 0.54 -5.65 -0.27
N ASP A 137 1.52 -4.75 -0.34
CA ASP A 137 1.41 -3.37 0.13
C ASP A 137 2.05 -2.46 -0.92
N SER A 138 1.42 -1.34 -1.24
CA SER A 138 1.97 -0.34 -2.15
C SER A 138 3.32 0.16 -1.63
N SER A 139 4.21 0.58 -2.53
CA SER A 139 5.53 1.09 -2.17
C SER A 139 5.98 2.13 -3.21
N PRO A 140 6.70 3.19 -2.81
CA PRO A 140 6.98 3.60 -1.43
C PRO A 140 5.76 4.23 -0.74
N GLY A 141 5.76 4.27 0.60
CA GLY A 141 4.79 4.97 1.43
C GLY A 141 3.55 4.18 1.84
N GLY A 142 3.40 2.94 1.39
CA GLY A 142 2.25 2.08 1.72
C GLY A 142 0.91 2.65 1.26
N GLY A 143 -0.16 2.32 2.00
CA GLY A 143 -1.47 2.97 1.88
C GLY A 143 -2.45 2.34 0.88
N GLY A 144 -2.05 1.28 0.19
CA GLY A 144 -2.90 0.54 -0.75
C GLY A 144 -2.43 -0.91 -0.90
N PHE A 145 -3.26 -1.82 -1.43
CA PHE A 145 -2.89 -3.23 -1.54
C PHE A 145 -3.54 -3.97 -2.70
N ASN A 146 -2.86 -4.99 -3.22
CA ASN A 146 -3.45 -5.99 -4.09
C ASN A 146 -3.61 -7.29 -3.29
N GLU A 147 -4.67 -8.05 -3.56
CA GLU A 147 -4.94 -9.26 -2.79
C GLU A 147 -5.61 -10.35 -3.61
N LEU A 148 -5.15 -11.59 -3.44
CA LEU A 148 -5.91 -12.80 -3.70
C LEU A 148 -6.16 -13.51 -2.37
N ARG A 149 -7.42 -13.70 -2.01
CA ARG A 149 -7.82 -14.38 -0.77
C ARG A 149 -8.85 -15.46 -1.03
N ILE A 150 -8.70 -16.59 -0.35
CA ILE A 150 -9.61 -17.74 -0.35
C ILE A 150 -10.06 -17.94 1.10
N ASP A 151 -11.37 -17.92 1.35
CA ASP A 151 -11.98 -18.23 2.64
C ASP A 151 -12.72 -19.57 2.54
N ASP A 152 -12.24 -20.57 3.27
CA ASP A 152 -12.77 -21.94 3.27
C ASP A 152 -13.82 -22.18 4.36
N LYS A 153 -14.37 -21.10 4.95
CA LYS A 153 -15.42 -21.23 5.96
C LYS A 153 -16.68 -21.85 5.35
N LYS A 154 -16.98 -23.08 5.75
CA LYS A 154 -18.10 -23.88 5.24
C LYS A 154 -19.43 -23.10 5.22
N GLY A 155 -20.08 -23.05 4.05
CA GLY A 155 -21.33 -22.34 3.80
C GLY A 155 -21.20 -20.82 3.67
N ARG A 156 -19.97 -20.29 3.71
CA ARG A 156 -19.59 -18.88 3.56
C ARG A 156 -18.30 -18.75 2.74
N GLU A 157 -18.03 -19.73 1.89
CA GLU A 157 -16.82 -19.80 1.08
C GLU A 157 -16.72 -18.59 0.14
N GLN A 158 -15.52 -18.05 -0.03
CA GLN A 158 -15.32 -16.88 -0.88
C GLN A 158 -13.92 -16.87 -1.50
N ILE A 159 -13.86 -16.48 -2.77
CA ILE A 159 -12.63 -15.98 -3.39
C ILE A 159 -12.76 -14.45 -3.53
N TYR A 160 -11.77 -13.72 -3.05
CA TYR A 160 -11.68 -12.26 -3.15
C TYR A 160 -10.44 -11.88 -3.93
N LEU A 161 -10.64 -11.08 -4.97
CA LEU A 161 -9.58 -10.51 -5.80
C LEU A 161 -9.67 -8.98 -5.73
N HIS A 162 -8.62 -8.33 -5.27
CA HIS A 162 -8.51 -6.87 -5.18
C HIS A 162 -7.32 -6.36 -6.00
N ALA A 163 -7.57 -5.33 -6.77
CA ALA A 163 -6.53 -4.55 -7.43
C ALA A 163 -6.64 -3.11 -6.93
N GLU A 164 -5.55 -2.56 -6.39
CA GLU A 164 -5.51 -1.20 -5.85
C GLU A 164 -5.78 -0.15 -6.94
N LYS A 165 -5.39 -0.44 -8.18
CA LYS A 165 -5.45 0.50 -9.29
C LYS A 165 -6.06 -0.10 -10.55
N ASN A 166 -5.25 -0.78 -11.36
CA ASN A 166 -5.69 -1.41 -12.61
C ASN A 166 -5.72 -2.93 -12.43
N LEU A 167 -6.72 -3.58 -13.04
CA LEU A 167 -6.77 -5.02 -13.23
C LEU A 167 -6.85 -5.32 -14.72
N ASP A 168 -5.80 -5.94 -15.28
CA ASP A 168 -5.76 -6.38 -16.66
C ASP A 168 -5.89 -7.90 -16.74
N LEU A 169 -6.86 -8.39 -17.51
CA LEU A 169 -7.08 -9.81 -17.78
C LEU A 169 -6.85 -10.09 -19.27
N TYR A 170 -5.82 -10.86 -19.58
CA TYR A 170 -5.43 -11.17 -20.96
C TYR A 170 -5.52 -12.67 -21.25
N VAL A 171 -6.49 -13.05 -22.08
CA VAL A 171 -6.79 -14.45 -22.42
C VAL A 171 -6.61 -14.66 -23.92
N ARG A 172 -5.69 -15.56 -24.30
CA ARG A 172 -5.35 -15.80 -25.72
C ARG A 172 -6.32 -16.69 -26.49
N HIS A 173 -7.14 -17.46 -25.79
CA HIS A 173 -8.05 -18.41 -26.40
C HIS A 173 -9.46 -18.24 -25.83
N ASP A 174 -9.90 -19.12 -24.93
CA ASP A 174 -11.26 -19.08 -24.40
C ASP A 174 -11.30 -18.55 -22.97
N TRP A 175 -12.24 -17.64 -22.70
CA TRP A 175 -12.73 -17.33 -21.36
C TRP A 175 -14.10 -17.98 -21.16
N LYS A 176 -14.27 -18.73 -20.08
CA LYS A 176 -15.53 -19.39 -19.73
C LYS A 176 -15.91 -19.01 -18.30
N GLU A 177 -17.13 -18.52 -18.13
CA GLU A 177 -17.68 -18.13 -16.83
C GLU A 177 -19.01 -18.85 -16.62
N TRP A 178 -19.17 -19.48 -15.46
CA TRP A 178 -20.42 -20.07 -15.03
C TRP A 178 -20.69 -19.60 -13.60
N VAL A 179 -21.85 -18.96 -13.41
CA VAL A 179 -22.29 -18.45 -12.12
C VAL A 179 -23.56 -19.20 -11.74
N GLY A 180 -23.51 -19.96 -10.64
CA GLY A 180 -24.60 -20.85 -10.24
C GLY A 180 -25.83 -20.14 -9.66
N ASN A 181 -25.71 -18.85 -9.31
CA ASN A 181 -26.81 -18.06 -8.76
C ASN A 181 -26.91 -16.67 -9.44
N GLU A 182 -26.20 -15.67 -8.93
CA GLU A 182 -26.33 -14.27 -9.39
C GLU A 182 -24.97 -13.67 -9.76
N LEU A 183 -24.95 -12.91 -10.87
CA LEU A 183 -23.81 -12.09 -11.28
C LEU A 183 -24.19 -10.61 -11.14
N HIS A 184 -23.46 -9.89 -10.29
CA HIS A 184 -23.58 -8.44 -10.12
C HIS A 184 -22.36 -7.77 -10.74
N ASN A 185 -22.56 -6.91 -11.74
CA ASN A 185 -21.49 -6.16 -12.40
C ASN A 185 -21.79 -4.65 -12.33
N THR A 186 -20.88 -3.89 -11.72
CA THR A 186 -21.00 -2.44 -11.57
C THR A 186 -19.76 -1.76 -12.14
N VAL A 187 -19.97 -0.80 -13.04
CA VAL A 187 -18.92 0.02 -13.64
C VAL A 187 -19.16 1.48 -13.27
N GLY A 188 -18.24 2.10 -12.55
CA GLY A 188 -18.41 3.47 -12.03
C GLY A 188 -18.33 4.58 -13.08
N ASN A 189 -17.82 4.29 -14.28
CA ASN A 189 -17.72 5.24 -15.38
C ASN A 189 -18.15 4.57 -16.70
N ASN A 190 -17.21 4.24 -17.59
CA ASN A 190 -17.52 3.74 -18.93
C ASN A 190 -17.30 2.23 -19.06
N LEU A 191 -18.30 1.52 -19.59
CA LEU A 191 -18.15 0.16 -20.10
C LEU A 191 -18.00 0.21 -21.62
N ASN A 192 -16.85 -0.21 -22.13
CA ASN A 192 -16.61 -0.35 -23.57
C ASN A 192 -16.48 -1.84 -23.91
N GLN A 193 -17.35 -2.34 -24.78
CA GLN A 193 -17.35 -3.74 -25.21
C GLN A 193 -17.26 -3.80 -26.74
N ARG A 194 -16.34 -4.63 -27.23
CA ARG A 194 -16.23 -4.94 -28.66
C ARG A 194 -16.25 -6.44 -28.84
N VAL A 195 -17.21 -6.91 -29.64
CA VAL A 195 -17.29 -8.29 -30.11
C VAL A 195 -17.00 -8.27 -31.61
N ALA A 196 -16.00 -9.03 -32.05
CA ALA A 196 -15.51 -8.97 -33.43
C ALA A 196 -16.40 -9.73 -34.42
N ALA A 197 -17.09 -10.77 -33.94
CA ALA A 197 -18.04 -11.56 -34.69
C ALA A 197 -19.41 -11.49 -34.01
N ASP A 198 -19.90 -12.61 -33.48
CA ASP A 198 -21.28 -12.71 -32.99
C ASP A 198 -21.39 -12.54 -31.48
N GLN A 199 -22.43 -11.81 -31.06
CA GLN A 199 -22.90 -11.77 -29.67
C GLN A 199 -24.30 -12.38 -29.60
N HIS A 200 -24.40 -13.53 -28.92
CA HIS A 200 -25.68 -14.18 -28.64
C HIS A 200 -26.08 -13.98 -27.19
N THR A 201 -27.27 -13.44 -26.96
CA THR A 201 -27.83 -13.26 -25.62
C THR A 201 -29.18 -13.96 -25.54
N THR A 202 -29.33 -14.89 -24.60
CA THR A 202 -30.62 -15.53 -24.30
C THR A 202 -31.02 -15.19 -22.87
N VAL A 203 -32.17 -14.56 -22.70
CA VAL A 203 -32.77 -14.26 -21.38
C VAL A 203 -34.08 -15.03 -21.29
N LYS A 204 -34.19 -15.93 -20.32
CA LYS A 204 -35.35 -16.83 -20.20
C LYS A 204 -36.63 -16.13 -19.72
N GLN A 205 -36.46 -15.06 -18.96
CA GLN A 205 -37.56 -14.28 -18.39
C GLN A 205 -37.49 -12.86 -18.95
N ASN A 206 -37.14 -11.89 -18.11
CA ASN A 206 -37.24 -10.48 -18.44
C ASN A 206 -35.86 -9.87 -18.71
N LEU A 207 -35.75 -9.11 -19.79
CA LEU A 207 -34.64 -8.18 -20.02
C LEU A 207 -35.16 -6.75 -19.79
N ASN A 208 -34.67 -6.11 -18.74
CA ASN A 208 -35.00 -4.72 -18.44
C ASN A 208 -33.80 -3.84 -18.75
N LEU A 209 -33.95 -2.92 -19.70
CA LEU A 209 -32.92 -1.95 -20.07
C LEU A 209 -33.41 -0.54 -19.75
N LYS A 210 -32.71 0.15 -18.86
CA LYS A 210 -32.94 1.56 -18.57
C LYS A 210 -31.75 2.38 -19.05
N VAL A 211 -32.01 3.33 -19.95
CA VAL A 211 -31.02 4.29 -20.44
C VAL A 211 -31.42 5.68 -19.97
N GLY A 212 -30.55 6.37 -19.23
CA GLY A 212 -30.88 7.68 -18.64
C GLY A 212 -30.83 8.84 -19.63
N GLN A 213 -30.12 8.67 -20.75
CA GLN A 213 -29.94 9.67 -21.80
C GLN A 213 -30.39 9.05 -23.14
N ASN A 214 -29.46 8.75 -24.04
CA ASN A 214 -29.76 8.30 -25.39
C ASN A 214 -29.46 6.81 -25.58
N LEU A 215 -30.39 6.08 -26.20
CA LEU A 215 -30.13 4.80 -26.83
C LEU A 215 -29.95 5.04 -28.34
N SER A 216 -28.77 4.71 -28.89
CA SER A 216 -28.46 4.82 -30.32
C SER A 216 -28.12 3.44 -30.87
N GLN A 217 -28.85 3.00 -31.90
CA GLN A 217 -28.62 1.73 -32.58
C GLN A 217 -28.40 2.01 -34.07
N ASN A 218 -27.24 1.60 -34.60
CA ASN A 218 -26.93 1.66 -36.01
C ASN A 218 -26.79 0.23 -36.55
N ILE A 219 -27.64 -0.14 -37.50
CA ILE A 219 -27.76 -1.50 -38.01
C ILE A 219 -27.43 -1.45 -39.50
N GLY A 220 -26.29 -2.03 -39.89
CA GLY A 220 -25.77 -1.89 -41.25
C GLY A 220 -26.49 -2.71 -42.32
N GLN A 221 -27.27 -3.71 -41.90
CA GLN A 221 -28.06 -4.56 -42.80
C GLN A 221 -29.51 -4.62 -42.33
N THR A 222 -29.90 -5.66 -41.61
CA THR A 222 -31.30 -5.89 -41.23
C THR A 222 -31.49 -5.86 -39.73
N ALA A 223 -32.57 -5.20 -39.32
CA ALA A 223 -33.12 -5.28 -37.97
C ALA A 223 -34.44 -6.05 -38.05
N GLN A 224 -34.56 -7.17 -37.32
CA GLN A 224 -35.80 -7.93 -37.23
C GLN A 224 -36.28 -7.92 -35.77
N LEU A 225 -37.54 -7.51 -35.59
CA LEU A 225 -38.22 -7.55 -34.31
C LEU A 225 -39.50 -8.35 -34.47
N SER A 226 -39.56 -9.52 -33.82
CA SER A 226 -40.75 -10.37 -33.77
C SER A 226 -41.28 -10.37 -32.35
N ILE A 227 -42.51 -9.92 -32.17
CA ILE A 227 -43.17 -9.81 -30.87
C ILE A 227 -44.50 -10.55 -30.97
N ASN A 228 -44.62 -11.65 -30.21
CA ASN A 228 -45.86 -12.44 -30.16
C ASN A 228 -46.96 -11.76 -29.34
N GLY A 229 -46.56 -10.94 -28.36
CA GLY A 229 -47.46 -10.14 -27.53
C GLY A 229 -47.69 -8.75 -28.11
N SER A 230 -47.82 -7.76 -27.23
CA SER A 230 -47.96 -6.36 -27.62
C SER A 230 -46.61 -5.68 -27.83
N HIS A 231 -46.50 -4.91 -28.91
CA HIS A 231 -45.50 -3.86 -29.03
C HIS A 231 -46.13 -2.51 -28.63
N THR A 232 -45.49 -1.78 -27.71
CA THR A 232 -45.94 -0.43 -27.32
C THR A 232 -44.75 0.50 -27.37
N GLU A 233 -44.86 1.54 -28.19
CA GLU A 233 -43.87 2.60 -28.32
C GLU A 233 -44.54 3.92 -27.96
N GLN A 234 -43.93 4.68 -27.05
CA GLN A 234 -44.40 6.00 -26.66
C GLN A 234 -43.23 6.98 -26.72
N ALA A 235 -43.40 8.06 -27.50
CA ALA A 235 -42.46 9.17 -27.57
C ALA A 235 -43.13 10.45 -27.05
N GLY A 236 -42.38 11.26 -26.30
CA GLY A 236 -42.87 12.55 -25.81
C GLY A 236 -42.89 13.67 -26.86
N GLN A 237 -42.24 13.46 -28.00
CA GLN A 237 -42.18 14.40 -29.12
C GLN A 237 -42.64 13.69 -30.40
N ASP A 238 -41.73 12.98 -31.07
CA ASP A 238 -41.99 12.41 -32.39
C ASP A 238 -41.62 10.92 -32.44
N VAL A 239 -42.43 10.13 -33.16
CA VAL A 239 -42.02 8.85 -33.74
C VAL A 239 -41.96 9.05 -35.26
N VAL A 240 -40.79 8.89 -35.87
CA VAL A 240 -40.58 9.11 -37.31
C VAL A 240 -40.28 7.79 -38.00
N LEU A 241 -41.23 7.32 -38.81
CA LEU A 241 -41.06 6.14 -39.68
C LEU A 241 -40.81 6.60 -41.12
N LYS A 242 -39.59 6.36 -41.63
CA LYS A 242 -39.22 6.67 -43.02
C LYS A 242 -38.70 5.42 -43.71
N ALA A 243 -39.30 5.10 -44.85
CA ALA A 243 -38.81 4.04 -45.74
C ALA A 243 -38.41 4.64 -47.10
N GLY A 244 -37.32 4.12 -47.69
CA GLY A 244 -36.83 4.59 -48.99
C GLY A 244 -37.65 4.08 -50.19
N MET A 245 -38.24 2.90 -50.07
CA MET A 245 -39.03 2.27 -51.15
C MET A 245 -40.51 2.16 -50.77
N SER A 246 -40.84 1.46 -49.69
CA SER A 246 -42.22 1.28 -49.23
C SER A 246 -42.29 1.19 -47.71
N LEU A 247 -43.34 1.79 -47.15
CA LEU A 247 -43.79 1.55 -45.79
C LEU A 247 -45.13 0.83 -45.87
N VAL A 248 -45.17 -0.41 -45.40
CA VAL A 248 -46.40 -1.22 -45.34
C VAL A 248 -46.76 -1.40 -43.88
N ILE A 249 -47.96 -0.95 -43.49
CA ILE A 249 -48.53 -1.16 -42.17
C ILE A 249 -49.78 -2.02 -42.37
N GLU A 250 -49.68 -3.28 -42.00
CA GLU A 250 -50.79 -4.23 -42.05
C GLU A 250 -51.29 -4.50 -40.63
N ALA A 251 -52.61 -4.48 -40.47
CA ALA A 251 -53.27 -4.88 -39.23
C ALA A 251 -54.33 -5.92 -39.55
N GLY A 252 -54.40 -6.99 -38.76
CA GLY A 252 -55.29 -8.13 -39.05
C GLY A 252 -56.78 -7.83 -38.87
N VAL A 253 -57.13 -6.90 -37.97
CA VAL A 253 -58.55 -6.57 -37.68
C VAL A 253 -58.81 -5.08 -37.87
N GLU A 254 -58.01 -4.22 -37.26
CA GLU A 254 -58.24 -2.79 -37.28
C GLU A 254 -56.92 -2.02 -37.35
N LEU A 255 -56.87 -1.00 -38.22
CA LEU A 255 -55.84 0.03 -38.20
C LEU A 255 -56.49 1.38 -37.89
N THR A 256 -56.12 2.00 -36.78
CA THR A 256 -56.65 3.30 -36.35
C THR A 256 -55.54 4.34 -36.24
N LEU A 257 -55.69 5.46 -36.94
CA LEU A 257 -54.87 6.66 -36.85
C LEU A 257 -55.71 7.78 -36.22
N LYS A 258 -55.30 8.30 -35.07
CA LYS A 258 -56.04 9.35 -34.36
C LYS A 258 -55.10 10.51 -34.02
N ALA A 259 -55.54 11.73 -34.26
CA ALA A 259 -54.82 12.95 -33.91
C ALA A 259 -55.81 14.06 -33.54
N GLY A 260 -55.71 14.61 -32.31
CA GLY A 260 -56.67 15.59 -31.80
C GLY A 260 -58.12 15.09 -31.91
N GLY A 261 -58.98 15.87 -32.57
CA GLY A 261 -60.37 15.48 -32.87
C GLY A 261 -60.56 14.66 -34.16
N GLY A 262 -59.48 14.35 -34.88
CA GLY A 262 -59.51 13.60 -36.15
C GLY A 262 -59.22 12.10 -35.99
N LEU A 263 -59.81 11.29 -36.88
CA LEU A 263 -59.73 9.83 -36.90
C LEU A 263 -59.74 9.31 -38.33
N VAL A 264 -58.85 8.36 -38.63
CA VAL A 264 -58.93 7.46 -39.78
C VAL A 264 -58.89 6.03 -39.22
N LYS A 265 -59.91 5.23 -39.54
CA LYS A 265 -60.02 3.84 -39.09
C LYS A 265 -60.28 2.93 -40.29
N LEU A 266 -59.53 1.84 -40.38
CA LEU A 266 -59.72 0.75 -41.33
C LEU A 266 -60.12 -0.49 -40.54
N ASP A 267 -61.23 -1.11 -40.90
CA ASP A 267 -61.74 -2.35 -40.30
C ASP A 267 -62.52 -3.15 -41.37
N PRO A 268 -63.08 -4.34 -41.06
CA PRO A 268 -63.82 -5.13 -42.05
C PRO A 268 -65.07 -4.46 -42.64
N SER A 269 -65.56 -3.36 -42.03
CA SER A 269 -66.69 -2.59 -42.54
C SER A 269 -66.30 -1.49 -43.55
N GLY A 270 -65.01 -1.19 -43.67
CA GLY A 270 -64.46 -0.25 -44.65
C GLY A 270 -63.54 0.81 -44.04
N VAL A 271 -63.49 1.98 -44.68
CA VAL A 271 -62.67 3.13 -44.25
C VAL A 271 -63.56 4.19 -43.62
N THR A 272 -63.35 4.49 -42.34
CA THR A 272 -64.01 5.58 -41.62
C THR A 272 -63.07 6.77 -41.49
N ILE A 273 -63.51 7.96 -41.92
CA ILE A 273 -62.78 9.23 -41.75
C ILE A 273 -63.69 10.20 -41.00
N LYS A 274 -63.26 10.69 -39.83
CA LYS A 274 -64.04 11.62 -38.98
C LYS A 274 -63.16 12.77 -38.50
N GLY A 275 -63.66 14.00 -38.56
CA GLY A 275 -63.03 15.18 -37.99
C GLY A 275 -63.90 16.44 -38.13
N PRO A 276 -63.61 17.53 -37.41
CA PRO A 276 -64.37 18.79 -37.51
C PRO A 276 -64.44 19.36 -38.93
N MET A 277 -63.40 19.12 -39.73
CA MET A 277 -63.34 19.43 -41.15
C MET A 277 -62.48 18.38 -41.85
N VAL A 278 -63.06 17.66 -42.82
CA VAL A 278 -62.35 16.66 -43.63
C VAL A 278 -62.05 17.28 -44.99
N ARG A 279 -60.76 17.51 -45.26
CA ARG A 279 -60.26 18.09 -46.51
C ARG A 279 -59.80 16.96 -47.43
N ILE A 280 -60.45 16.80 -48.59
CA ILE A 280 -60.09 15.82 -49.62
C ILE A 280 -59.56 16.61 -50.83
N ASN A 281 -58.35 16.28 -51.30
CA ASN A 281 -57.71 16.90 -52.47
C ASN A 281 -57.42 18.42 -52.37
N THR A 282 -57.39 19.01 -51.17
CA THR A 282 -56.99 20.42 -50.97
C THR A 282 -55.61 20.48 -50.31
N GLY A 283 -54.63 21.10 -50.98
CA GLY A 283 -53.21 21.06 -50.62
C GLY A 283 -52.89 21.49 -49.19
N GLY A 284 -52.38 20.53 -48.40
CA GLY A 284 -51.64 20.78 -47.17
C GLY A 284 -50.17 20.43 -47.40
N ALA A 285 -49.24 21.21 -46.84
CA ALA A 285 -47.82 20.90 -46.87
C ALA A 285 -47.51 19.82 -45.81
N ALA A 286 -46.80 18.77 -46.21
CA ALA A 286 -46.28 17.78 -45.27
C ALA A 286 -45.21 18.42 -44.38
N THR A 287 -45.21 18.07 -43.10
CA THR A 287 -44.09 18.41 -42.22
C THR A 287 -42.85 17.61 -42.69
N PRO A 288 -41.69 18.26 -42.90
CA PRO A 288 -40.48 17.55 -43.33
C PRO A 288 -40.09 16.47 -42.31
N ALA A 289 -39.73 15.28 -42.79
CA ALA A 289 -39.20 14.23 -41.93
C ALA A 289 -37.86 14.68 -41.33
N LYS A 290 -37.71 14.57 -40.01
CA LYS A 290 -36.44 14.84 -39.32
C LYS A 290 -35.44 13.70 -39.60
N PRO A 291 -34.20 13.98 -40.03
CA PRO A 291 -33.19 12.95 -40.23
C PRO A 291 -32.74 12.35 -38.89
N ALA A 292 -32.44 11.04 -38.86
CA ALA A 292 -31.87 10.39 -37.69
C ALA A 292 -30.44 10.88 -37.44
N THR A 293 -30.09 11.15 -36.18
CA THR A 293 -28.72 11.49 -35.76
C THR A 293 -28.08 10.26 -35.12
N ILE A 294 -27.06 9.69 -35.75
CA ILE A 294 -26.38 8.47 -35.26
C ILE A 294 -25.22 8.89 -34.35
N THR A 295 -25.17 8.36 -33.12
CA THR A 295 -24.01 8.48 -32.24
C THR A 295 -23.10 7.26 -32.41
N ALA A 296 -21.83 7.48 -32.77
CA ALA A 296 -20.85 6.40 -32.89
C ALA A 296 -20.46 5.84 -31.51
N PRO A 297 -20.23 4.53 -31.36
CA PRO A 297 -19.69 3.96 -30.13
C PRO A 297 -18.26 4.47 -29.89
N GLN A 298 -17.89 4.66 -28.62
CA GLN A 298 -16.49 4.88 -28.26
C GLN A 298 -15.71 3.57 -28.39
N ALA A 299 -14.53 3.61 -29.02
CA ALA A 299 -13.69 2.43 -29.12
C ALA A 299 -13.17 2.04 -27.72
N PRO A 300 -13.20 0.74 -27.34
CA PRO A 300 -12.49 0.29 -26.15
C PRO A 300 -11.00 0.60 -26.32
N LYS A 301 -10.39 1.14 -25.26
CA LYS A 301 -8.93 1.26 -25.22
C LYS A 301 -8.35 -0.16 -25.23
N PRO A 302 -7.25 -0.41 -25.98
CA PRO A 302 -6.56 -1.69 -25.87
C PRO A 302 -6.13 -1.91 -24.41
N ALA A 303 -6.33 -3.12 -23.90
CA ALA A 303 -5.58 -3.55 -22.73
C ALA A 303 -4.09 -3.46 -23.09
N ASP A 304 -3.29 -2.96 -22.15
CA ASP A 304 -1.86 -2.76 -22.37
C ASP A 304 -1.23 -4.08 -22.85
N GLN A 305 -0.60 -4.04 -24.03
CA GLN A 305 0.18 -5.16 -24.52
C GLN A 305 1.56 -5.03 -23.89
N GLY A 306 1.65 -5.38 -22.61
CA GLY A 306 2.84 -5.21 -21.78
C GLY A 306 4.13 -5.32 -22.61
N ASP A 307 4.77 -4.18 -22.81
CA ASP A 307 5.97 -4.09 -23.62
C ASP A 307 7.10 -4.91 -22.98
N LYS A 308 7.88 -5.60 -23.83
CA LYS A 308 9.21 -6.07 -23.42
C LYS A 308 10.08 -4.84 -23.12
N PRO A 309 10.87 -4.85 -22.04
CA PRO A 309 11.55 -3.64 -21.56
C PRO A 309 12.59 -3.13 -22.57
N GLY A 310 12.33 -1.94 -23.11
CA GLY A 310 13.31 -1.07 -23.75
C GLY A 310 13.84 -0.05 -22.73
N LYS A 311 15.14 0.26 -22.80
CA LYS A 311 15.87 1.09 -21.83
C LYS A 311 15.35 2.53 -21.77
N ALA A 312 15.31 3.10 -20.56
CA ALA A 312 15.19 4.54 -20.36
C ALA A 312 16.48 5.14 -19.78
N SER A 313 16.84 6.29 -20.34
CA SER A 313 17.99 7.14 -20.01
C SER A 313 17.78 7.97 -18.75
N ALA A 314 18.89 8.56 -18.29
CA ALA A 314 19.15 9.17 -16.99
C ALA A 314 18.23 10.32 -16.54
N PRO A 315 18.06 10.53 -15.22
CA PRO A 315 17.42 11.72 -14.65
C PRO A 315 18.34 12.95 -14.66
N ALA A 316 17.74 14.11 -14.92
CA ALA A 316 18.34 15.42 -14.70
C ALA A 316 18.34 15.77 -13.20
N LEU A 317 19.50 16.24 -12.73
CA LEU A 317 19.72 16.82 -11.40
C LEU A 317 19.00 18.18 -11.29
N PRO A 318 18.41 18.44 -10.11
CA PRO A 318 18.69 19.70 -9.45
C PRO A 318 18.95 19.47 -7.95
N ASN A 319 20.22 19.56 -7.55
CA ASN A 319 20.65 20.26 -6.33
C ASN A 319 22.19 20.34 -6.26
N THR A 320 22.75 21.30 -6.98
CA THR A 320 24.00 22.00 -6.61
C THR A 320 23.56 23.25 -5.83
N ALA A 321 24.06 23.68 -4.67
CA ALA A 321 25.17 23.36 -3.76
C ALA A 321 24.94 24.26 -2.50
N PRO A 322 25.81 24.36 -1.46
CA PRO A 322 26.97 23.56 -1.12
C PRO A 322 26.90 22.97 0.31
N VAL A 323 27.55 21.83 0.51
CA VAL A 323 28.18 21.55 1.82
C VAL A 323 29.41 22.45 1.86
N VAL A 324 29.43 23.43 2.77
CA VAL A 324 30.70 24.04 3.17
C VAL A 324 31.43 22.98 3.98
N GLN A 325 32.40 22.32 3.33
CA GLN A 325 33.52 21.71 4.02
C GLN A 325 34.23 22.83 4.78
N ASN A 326 34.08 22.87 6.10
CA ASN A 326 35.14 23.45 6.91
C ASN A 326 36.18 22.35 7.11
N VAL A 327 37.14 22.37 6.18
CA VAL A 327 38.51 21.95 6.39
C VAL A 327 38.91 22.36 7.82
N VAL A 328 39.21 21.39 8.69
CA VAL A 328 40.03 21.70 9.85
C VAL A 328 41.44 21.88 9.31
N THR A 329 41.80 23.14 9.14
CA THR A 329 43.18 23.58 8.94
C THR A 329 44.02 23.04 10.09
N VAL A 330 45.17 22.46 9.74
CA VAL A 330 46.25 22.23 10.69
C VAL A 330 46.79 23.60 11.09
N GLU A 331 46.57 24.02 12.33
CA GLU A 331 47.38 25.07 12.95
C GLU A 331 48.44 24.42 13.84
N SER A 332 49.70 24.61 13.45
CA SER A 332 50.85 24.47 14.33
C SER A 332 50.74 25.48 15.49
N VAL A 333 50.83 25.00 16.73
CA VAL A 333 51.11 25.85 17.89
C VAL A 333 52.50 25.49 18.40
N GLU A 334 53.45 26.39 18.19
CA GLU A 334 54.70 26.41 18.93
C GLU A 334 54.43 27.10 20.28
N GLY A 335 54.62 26.37 21.38
CA GLY A 335 54.76 26.91 22.73
C GLY A 335 53.48 27.28 23.49
N GLY A 336 53.28 26.65 24.65
CA GLY A 336 52.38 27.15 25.71
C GLY A 336 51.55 26.06 26.38
N GLN A 337 51.69 25.92 27.70
CA GLN A 337 51.03 24.91 28.54
C GLN A 337 49.49 25.02 28.48
N ALA A 338 48.82 23.89 28.24
CA ALA A 338 47.36 23.79 28.36
C ALA A 338 46.93 23.85 29.83
N ASN A 339 45.97 24.74 30.15
CA ASN A 339 45.27 24.76 31.42
C ASN A 339 44.07 23.79 31.35
N PRO A 340 44.01 22.74 32.19
CA PRO A 340 42.93 21.75 32.15
C PRO A 340 41.57 22.23 32.69
N ASP A 341 41.45 23.45 33.23
CA ASP A 341 40.25 23.92 33.95
C ASP A 341 39.46 25.06 33.27
N ALA A 342 39.58 25.27 31.95
CA ALA A 342 38.82 26.30 31.24
C ALA A 342 37.49 25.76 30.65
N PRO A 343 36.30 26.28 31.05
CA PRO A 343 35.01 25.79 30.55
C PRO A 343 34.71 26.30 29.12
N LEU A 344 34.28 25.39 28.25
CA LEU A 344 33.81 25.69 26.90
C LEU A 344 32.34 26.18 26.90
N PRO A 345 31.96 27.19 26.09
CA PRO A 345 30.58 27.66 26.03
C PRO A 345 29.70 26.68 25.21
N ARG A 346 28.57 26.25 25.78
CA ARG A 346 27.55 25.47 25.06
C ARG A 346 26.70 26.40 24.19
N ILE A 347 26.65 26.13 22.88
CA ILE A 347 25.64 26.68 21.96
C ILE A 347 24.38 25.82 22.08
N ALA A 348 23.23 26.48 22.26
CA ALA A 348 21.93 25.82 22.41
C ALA A 348 21.49 25.13 21.11
N VAL A 349 20.93 23.91 21.23
CA VAL A 349 20.14 23.27 20.18
C VAL A 349 18.66 23.57 20.45
N PRO A 350 17.92 24.27 19.57
CA PRO A 350 16.46 24.27 19.61
C PRO A 350 15.93 22.95 19.02
N GLY A 351 14.96 22.34 19.70
CA GLY A 351 14.40 21.02 19.35
C GLY A 351 13.56 20.98 18.07
N ARG A 352 13.13 19.76 17.72
CA ARG A 352 12.10 19.43 16.72
C ARG A 352 10.69 19.65 17.30
N ASP A 353 9.84 20.42 16.60
CA ASP A 353 8.50 20.06 16.06
C ASP A 353 7.88 21.28 15.34
N THR A 354 7.07 21.09 14.29
CA THR A 354 6.55 22.21 13.44
C THR A 354 5.03 22.24 13.22
N THR A 355 4.20 21.67 14.10
CA THR A 355 2.72 21.86 13.96
C THR A 355 1.96 22.36 15.19
N ALA A 356 2.62 22.68 16.30
CA ALA A 356 2.00 23.34 17.45
C ALA A 356 2.67 24.68 17.77
N THR A 357 1.89 25.72 18.07
CA THR A 357 2.44 27.04 18.44
C THR A 357 2.88 27.05 19.90
N VAL A 358 4.03 27.67 20.19
CA VAL A 358 4.68 27.72 21.52
C VAL A 358 3.73 28.29 22.60
N ALA A 359 2.94 29.32 22.28
CA ALA A 359 1.95 29.89 23.20
C ALA A 359 0.78 28.95 23.56
N ALA A 360 0.51 27.91 22.76
CA ALA A 360 -0.56 26.93 22.98
C ALA A 360 -0.08 25.69 23.75
N LEU A 361 1.21 25.32 23.64
CA LEU A 361 1.81 24.23 24.41
C LEU A 361 2.29 24.68 25.81
N GLU A 362 2.73 25.94 25.95
CA GLU A 362 3.13 26.51 27.25
C GLU A 362 1.93 26.84 28.17
N ALA A 363 0.70 26.65 27.69
CA ALA A 363 -0.52 26.80 28.47
C ALA A 363 -0.98 25.50 29.18
N GLU A 364 -0.34 24.35 28.93
CA GLU A 364 -0.70 23.08 29.58
C GLU A 364 0.45 22.51 30.43
N ASN A 365 0.47 22.97 31.69
CA ASN A 365 0.91 22.26 32.90
C ASN A 365 2.05 21.24 32.74
N SER A 366 3.28 21.73 32.59
CA SER A 366 4.48 20.94 32.94
C SER A 366 4.51 20.76 34.46
N TRP A 367 4.56 19.51 34.93
CA TRP A 367 4.65 19.18 36.35
C TRP A 367 5.83 18.26 36.65
N VAL A 368 6.40 18.44 37.83
CA VAL A 368 7.48 17.60 38.37
C VAL A 368 6.95 16.89 39.60
N SER A 369 7.15 15.57 39.69
CA SER A 369 6.91 14.82 40.91
C SER A 369 8.20 14.30 41.51
N VAL A 370 8.34 14.41 42.83
CA VAL A 370 9.41 13.80 43.60
C VAL A 370 8.78 12.86 44.62
N GLN A 371 9.26 11.62 44.70
CA GLN A 371 8.80 10.63 45.67
C GLN A 371 9.89 10.39 46.72
N LEU A 372 9.50 10.38 47.98
CA LEU A 372 10.36 10.16 49.12
C LEU A 372 10.04 8.83 49.78
N GLU A 373 11.06 8.02 49.98
CA GLU A 373 10.98 6.70 50.59
C GLU A 373 12.13 6.52 51.59
N THR A 374 11.92 5.66 52.58
CA THR A 374 12.98 5.17 53.48
C THR A 374 13.92 4.21 52.75
N GLU A 375 15.07 3.88 53.34
CA GLU A 375 16.00 2.87 52.80
C GLU A 375 15.37 1.48 52.63
N SER A 376 14.26 1.21 53.34
CA SER A 376 13.45 0.00 53.22
C SER A 376 12.31 0.09 52.18
N GLY A 377 12.19 1.20 51.44
CA GLY A 377 11.18 1.42 50.40
C GLY A 377 9.80 1.85 50.91
N GLN A 378 9.67 2.30 52.17
CA GLN A 378 8.40 2.82 52.71
C GLN A 378 8.24 4.32 52.43
N PRO A 379 7.07 4.79 51.95
CA PRO A 379 6.85 6.18 51.59
C PRO A 379 6.84 7.12 52.80
N LEU A 380 7.50 8.28 52.68
CA LEU A 380 7.60 9.29 53.72
C LEU A 380 6.56 10.40 53.51
N ALA A 381 5.39 10.22 54.12
CA ALA A 381 4.29 11.18 54.05
C ALA A 381 4.52 12.44 54.91
N ASN A 382 3.90 13.56 54.54
CA ASN A 382 3.94 14.85 55.25
C ASN A 382 5.35 15.43 55.48
N THR A 383 6.34 15.02 54.69
CA THR A 383 7.72 15.49 54.80
C THR A 383 7.90 16.79 54.05
N GLN A 384 8.52 17.79 54.68
CA GLN A 384 8.76 19.08 54.03
C GLN A 384 9.81 18.97 52.93
N TYR A 385 9.50 19.53 51.76
CA TYR A 385 10.42 19.63 50.65
C TYR A 385 10.62 21.09 50.23
N ARG A 386 11.79 21.35 49.64
CA ARG A 386 12.13 22.56 48.90
C ARG A 386 12.82 22.15 47.60
N ILE A 387 12.27 22.57 46.48
CA ILE A 387 12.86 22.38 45.16
C ILE A 387 13.17 23.75 44.58
N THR A 388 14.41 23.96 44.19
CA THR A 388 14.88 25.20 43.56
C THR A 388 15.09 24.94 42.07
N ASP A 389 14.41 25.70 41.20
CA ASP A 389 14.57 25.55 39.75
C ASP A 389 15.88 26.18 39.24
N LYS A 390 16.19 25.95 37.96
CA LYS A 390 17.39 26.50 37.27
C LYS A 390 17.51 28.03 37.33
N ASN A 391 16.41 28.74 37.63
CA ASN A 391 16.37 30.20 37.73
C ASN A 391 16.47 30.68 39.19
N GLY A 392 16.62 29.76 40.15
CA GLY A 392 16.76 30.06 41.58
C GLY A 392 15.43 30.27 42.32
N LYS A 393 14.28 29.87 41.76
CA LYS A 393 12.98 29.99 42.44
C LYS A 393 12.68 28.74 43.28
N ASP A 394 12.32 28.96 44.54
CA ASP A 394 11.97 27.91 45.50
C ASP A 394 10.48 27.52 45.44
N TYR A 395 10.22 26.21 45.37
CA TYR A 395 8.91 25.58 45.52
C TYR A 395 8.94 24.74 46.80
N THR A 396 8.11 25.08 47.78
CA THR A 396 8.06 24.41 49.08
C THR A 396 6.69 23.80 49.36
N GLY A 397 6.66 22.68 50.07
CA GLY A 397 5.42 21.98 50.40
C GLY A 397 5.68 20.76 51.29
N THR A 398 4.67 19.89 51.42
CA THR A 398 4.78 18.59 52.10
C THR A 398 4.35 17.47 51.17
N THR A 399 4.96 16.29 51.31
CA THR A 399 4.58 15.10 50.54
C THR A 399 3.20 14.55 50.96
N ASP A 400 2.49 13.92 50.03
CA ASP A 400 1.21 13.27 50.29
C ASP A 400 1.36 11.93 51.05
N ALA A 401 0.25 11.21 51.26
CA ALA A 401 0.23 9.92 51.97
C ALA A 401 1.06 8.82 51.30
N GLN A 402 1.44 9.01 50.03
CA GLN A 402 2.28 8.12 49.24
C GLN A 402 3.74 8.61 49.17
N GLY A 403 4.09 9.66 49.93
CA GLY A 403 5.42 10.23 49.93
C GLY A 403 5.72 11.07 48.69
N ILE A 404 4.69 11.48 47.92
CA ILE A 404 4.86 12.17 46.65
C ILE A 404 4.60 13.67 46.83
N ALA A 405 5.51 14.49 46.31
CA ALA A 405 5.34 15.92 46.10
C ALA A 405 5.10 16.19 44.61
N ARG A 406 4.06 16.94 44.25
CA ARG A 406 3.79 17.36 42.86
C ARG A 406 3.82 18.87 42.71
N ILE A 407 4.65 19.36 41.80
CA ILE A 407 4.89 20.78 41.57
C ILE A 407 4.45 21.10 40.15
N GLN A 408 3.48 21.99 40.01
CA GLN A 408 2.97 22.44 38.71
C GLN A 408 3.71 23.71 38.27
N GLY A 409 4.00 23.82 36.98
CA GLY A 409 4.56 25.03 36.37
C GLY A 409 6.05 25.24 36.60
N MET A 410 6.81 24.18 36.89
CA MET A 410 8.27 24.27 36.99
C MET A 410 8.91 24.28 35.59
N PRO A 411 9.82 25.23 35.28
CA PRO A 411 10.44 25.30 33.96
C PRO A 411 11.41 24.11 33.74
N PRO A 412 11.50 23.54 32.52
CA PRO A 412 12.41 22.43 32.23
C PRO A 412 13.88 22.77 32.46
N GLY A 413 14.60 21.92 33.20
CA GLY A 413 16.05 22.00 33.42
C GLY A 413 16.48 21.45 34.78
N ASP A 414 17.77 21.57 35.09
CA ASP A 414 18.34 21.11 36.35
C ASP A 414 17.66 21.81 37.55
N CYS A 415 17.40 21.06 38.62
CA CYS A 415 16.83 21.58 39.85
C CYS A 415 17.55 20.99 41.05
N GLN A 416 17.53 21.73 42.16
CA GLN A 416 18.09 21.29 43.43
C GLN A 416 16.95 20.92 44.38
N VAL A 417 16.93 19.67 44.84
CA VAL A 417 15.96 19.20 45.83
C VAL A 417 16.62 19.18 47.19
N SER A 418 15.94 19.72 48.20
CA SER A 418 16.36 19.72 49.60
C SER A 418 15.17 19.46 50.51
N PHE A 419 15.43 18.86 51.66
CA PHE A 419 14.41 18.53 52.67
C PHE A 419 14.74 19.31 53.95
N PRO A 420 14.28 20.57 54.05
CA PRO A 420 14.56 21.40 55.20
C PRO A 420 13.83 20.84 56.43
N GLY A 421 14.57 20.51 57.49
CA GLY A 421 14.00 20.03 58.75
C GLY A 421 14.05 18.52 58.96
N THR A 422 14.56 17.73 58.02
CA THR A 422 15.00 16.35 58.28
C THR A 422 16.49 16.37 58.55
N ASP A 423 16.88 16.20 59.81
CA ASP A 423 18.28 15.94 60.18
C ASP A 423 18.73 14.65 59.44
N PRO A 424 19.99 14.54 58.96
CA PRO A 424 20.44 13.39 58.17
C PRO A 424 20.58 12.08 58.99
N TRP A 425 19.97 11.99 60.18
CA TRP A 425 20.15 10.91 61.15
C TRP A 425 18.90 10.57 61.99
N ASP A 426 17.69 10.62 61.43
CA ASP A 426 16.50 10.00 62.04
C ASP A 426 15.77 9.06 61.06
#